data_AF-A0A940W8J3-F1
#
_entry.id   AF-A0A940W8J3-F1
#
_cell.length_a   1.000
_cell.length_b   1.000
_cell.length_c   1.000
_cell.angle_alpha   90.00
_cell.angle_beta   90.00
_cell.angle_gamma   90.00
#
_symmetry.space_group_name_H-M   'P 1'
#
loop_
_entity.id
_entity.type
_entity.pdbx_description
1 polymer ?
#
loop_
_entity_poly.entity_id
_entity_poly.type
_entity_poly.pdbx_seq_one_letter_code
_entity_poly.pdbx_strand_id
1 'polypeptide(L)'
;GDYRELSGGMLFFNILAQNVMATVFVILFGLIAGIIPTFAVGSNGFGLGVLYRQAFEVSGYSRAALKVLPHGVFEIPALLIAASYGLWLGVMVVRRMRGKEGTSLKTHIEHAFRRYFAVVFPLLVVAAAIETALILNLP
;
A
#
# COMPACT_ATOMS: atom_id res chain seq x y z
N GLY A 1 16.20 3.67 11.94
CA GLY A 1 17.45 3.70 11.16
C GLY A 1 17.62 5.11 10.67
N ASP A 2 18.84 5.64 10.68
CA ASP A 2 19.11 7.03 10.32
C ASP A 2 18.95 7.21 8.80
N TYR A 3 17.78 7.66 8.35
CA TYR A 3 17.44 7.77 6.92
C TYR A 3 18.11 8.97 6.24
N ARG A 4 18.86 9.80 6.99
CA ARG A 4 19.48 11.04 6.51
C ARG A 4 20.77 10.82 5.69
N GLU A 5 21.34 9.62 5.70
CA GLU A 5 22.55 9.29 4.92
C GLU A 5 22.29 8.47 3.64
N LEU A 6 21.02 8.16 3.35
CA LEU A 6 20.66 7.41 2.15
C LEU A 6 20.59 8.35 0.94
N SER A 7 21.24 7.99 -0.17
CA SER A 7 21.03 8.69 -1.43
C SER A 7 19.53 8.72 -1.74
N GLY A 8 19.00 9.84 -2.24
CA GLY A 8 17.56 10.02 -2.47
C GLY A 8 16.91 8.87 -3.26
N GLY A 9 17.67 8.24 -4.17
CA GLY A 9 17.24 7.04 -4.87
C GLY A 9 17.03 5.83 -3.96
N MET A 10 17.93 5.57 -3.00
CA MET A 10 17.78 4.44 -2.08
C MET A 10 16.56 4.63 -1.16
N LEU A 11 16.30 5.86 -0.71
CA LEU A 11 15.11 6.18 0.07
C LEU A 11 13.81 5.93 -0.73
N PHE A 12 13.77 6.40 -1.97
CA PHE A 12 12.65 6.12 -2.90
C PHE A 12 12.40 4.62 -3.07
N PHE A 13 13.45 3.84 -3.38
CA PHE A 13 13.30 2.40 -3.59
C PHE A 13 12.86 1.67 -2.33
N ASN A 14 13.32 2.09 -1.15
CA ASN A 14 12.89 1.48 0.12
C ASN A 14 11.41 1.72 0.38
N ILE A 15 10.93 2.96 0.23
CA ILE A 15 9.51 3.30 0.40
C ILE A 15 8.66 2.53 -0.61
N LEU A 16 9.05 2.55 -1.89
CA LEU A 16 8.34 1.82 -2.94
C LEU A 16 8.30 0.32 -2.67
N ALA A 17 9.43 -0.29 -2.29
CA ALA A 17 9.50 -1.72 -1.99
C ALA A 17 8.62 -2.10 -0.79
N GLN A 18 8.62 -1.29 0.26
CA GLN A 18 7.79 -1.54 1.44
C GLN A 18 6.30 -1.51 1.09
N ASN A 19 5.86 -0.51 0.30
CA ASN A 19 4.48 -0.38 -0.13
C ASN A 19 4.05 -1.45 -1.16
N VAL A 20 4.95 -1.83 -2.06
CA VAL A 20 4.72 -2.96 -2.97
C VAL A 20 4.59 -4.26 -2.19
N MET A 21 5.46 -4.51 -1.20
CA MET A 21 5.37 -5.69 -0.35
C MET A 21 4.06 -5.71 0.43
N ALA A 22 3.66 -4.59 1.05
CA ALA A 22 2.40 -4.49 1.78
C ALA A 22 1.19 -4.81 0.89
N THR A 23 1.11 -4.19 -0.30
CA THR A 23 -0.02 -4.39 -1.22
C THR A 23 -0.05 -5.79 -1.85
N VAL A 24 1.11 -6.37 -2.17
CA VAL A 24 1.23 -7.75 -2.65
C VAL A 24 0.81 -8.74 -1.56
N PHE A 25 1.26 -8.56 -0.32
CA PHE A 25 0.85 -9.41 0.80
C PHE A 25 -0.66 -9.38 1.00
N VAL A 26 -1.27 -8.21 0.93
CA VAL A 26 -2.72 -8.05 1.04
C VAL A 26 -3.47 -8.80 -0.07
N ILE A 27 -2.96 -8.79 -1.30
CA ILE A 27 -3.56 -9.53 -2.42
C ILE A 27 -3.43 -11.04 -2.21
N LEU A 28 -2.24 -11.52 -1.85
CA LEU A 28 -1.96 -12.95 -1.65
C LEU A 28 -2.77 -13.54 -0.50
N PHE A 29 -2.85 -12.82 0.61
CA PHE A 29 -3.53 -13.27 1.82
C PHE A 29 -5.02 -12.89 1.87
N GLY A 30 -5.56 -12.24 0.83
CA GLY A 30 -7.00 -11.98 0.72
C GLY A 30 -7.86 -13.26 0.71
N LEU A 31 -7.25 -14.40 0.40
CA LEU A 31 -7.82 -15.74 0.58
C LEU A 31 -8.23 -16.06 2.02
N ILE A 32 -7.52 -15.54 3.03
CA ILE A 32 -7.74 -15.83 4.46
C ILE A 32 -8.80 -14.86 5.04
N ALA A 33 -10.01 -14.93 4.47
CA ALA A 33 -11.25 -14.39 5.04
C ALA A 33 -11.31 -12.88 5.32
N GLY A 34 -10.49 -12.05 4.66
CA GLY A 34 -10.57 -10.59 4.80
C GLY A 34 -10.03 -9.99 6.10
N ILE A 35 -9.64 -10.84 7.06
CA ILE A 35 -8.96 -10.41 8.30
C ILE A 35 -7.60 -9.81 7.96
N ILE A 36 -6.81 -10.47 7.09
CA ILE A 36 -5.47 -9.97 6.73
C ILE A 36 -5.53 -8.64 5.96
N PRO A 37 -6.36 -8.48 4.92
CA PRO A 37 -6.56 -7.16 4.29
C PRO A 37 -7.00 -6.08 5.28
N THR A 38 -7.92 -6.38 6.19
CA THR A 38 -8.41 -5.40 7.19
C THR A 38 -7.32 -5.02 8.18
N PHE A 39 -6.58 -6.00 8.70
CA PHE A 39 -5.47 -5.78 9.61
C PHE A 39 -4.35 -5.00 8.93
N ALA A 40 -3.99 -5.36 7.69
CA ALA A 40 -2.94 -4.67 6.94
C ALA A 40 -3.31 -3.21 6.63
N VAL A 41 -4.56 -2.93 6.25
CA VAL A 41 -5.05 -1.54 6.08
C VAL A 41 -5.01 -0.80 7.42
N GLY A 42 -5.47 -1.44 8.50
CA GLY A 42 -5.43 -0.86 9.85
C GLY A 42 -4.02 -0.56 10.34
N SER A 43 -3.07 -1.48 10.15
CA SER A 43 -1.67 -1.31 10.55
C SER A 43 -0.96 -0.24 9.73
N ASN A 44 -1.21 -0.16 8.41
CA ASN A 44 -0.67 0.93 7.59
C ASN A 44 -1.24 2.28 8.03
N GLY A 45 -2.56 2.38 8.21
CA GLY A 45 -3.20 3.60 8.73
C GLY A 45 -2.71 3.99 10.14
N PHE A 46 -2.48 3.02 11.01
CA PHE A 46 -1.89 3.26 12.33
C PHE A 46 -0.45 3.77 12.23
N GLY A 47 0.38 3.16 11.37
CA GLY A 47 1.74 3.61 11.10
C GLY A 47 1.80 5.08 10.64
N LEU A 48 0.92 5.46 9.70
CA LEU A 48 0.74 6.84 9.28
C LEU A 48 0.38 7.77 10.45
N GLY A 49 -0.50 7.32 11.34
CA GLY A 49 -0.88 8.07 12.54
C GLY A 49 0.28 8.28 13.52
N VAL A 50 1.15 7.28 13.69
CA VAL A 50 2.36 7.38 14.53
C VAL A 50 3.36 8.38 13.92
N LEU A 51 3.59 8.30 12.61
CA LEU A 51 4.46 9.23 11.88
C LEU A 51 3.92 10.67 11.97
N TYR A 52 2.62 10.85 11.85
CA TYR A 52 1.95 12.13 12.03
C TYR A 52 2.19 12.70 13.43
N ARG A 53 2.00 11.87 14.48
CA ARG A 53 2.22 12.28 15.87
C ARG A 53 3.66 12.70 16.12
N GLN A 54 4.64 11.96 15.58
CA GLN A 54 6.06 12.32 15.70
C GLN A 54 6.39 13.63 14.96
N ALA A 55 5.87 13.81 13.75
CA ALA A 55 6.06 15.05 12.99
C ALA A 55 5.40 16.26 13.67
N PHE A 56 4.28 16.04 14.36
CA PHE A 56 3.57 17.06 15.14
C PHE A 56 4.41 17.56 16.32
N GLU A 57 5.02 16.66 17.10
CA GLU A 57 5.83 17.01 18.27
C GLU A 57 7.05 17.87 17.91
N VAL A 58 7.59 17.73 16.69
CA VAL A 58 8.79 18.46 16.24
C VAL A 58 8.47 19.77 15.53
N SER A 59 7.36 19.83 14.79
CA SER A 59 7.19 20.86 13.75
C SER A 59 5.80 21.51 13.68
N GLY A 60 4.88 21.14 14.58
CA GLY A 60 3.51 21.67 14.62
C GLY A 60 2.57 21.08 13.56
N TYR A 61 1.26 21.34 13.71
CA TYR A 61 0.18 20.70 12.95
C TYR A 61 0.34 20.82 11.42
N SER A 62 0.67 22.01 10.91
CA SER A 62 0.73 22.28 9.46
C SER A 62 1.87 21.53 8.76
N ARG A 63 3.07 21.48 9.36
CA ARG A 63 4.21 20.75 8.79
C ARG A 63 4.06 19.24 8.94
N ALA A 64 3.46 18.76 10.02
CA ALA A 64 3.12 17.34 10.18
C ALA A 64 2.13 16.88 9.11
N ALA A 65 1.08 17.67 8.86
CA ALA A 65 0.11 17.41 7.81
C ALA A 65 0.77 17.40 6.42
N LEU A 66 1.66 18.34 6.11
CA LEU A 66 2.40 18.37 4.84
C LEU A 66 3.35 17.19 4.64
N LYS A 67 3.86 16.58 5.72
CA LYS A 67 4.66 15.36 5.62
C LYS A 67 3.79 14.12 5.38
N VAL A 68 2.57 14.09 5.92
CA VAL A 68 1.69 12.91 5.92
C VAL A 68 0.65 12.86 4.81
N LEU A 69 -0.03 13.98 4.53
CA LEU A 69 -1.07 14.05 3.51
C LEU A 69 -0.60 13.59 2.13
N PRO A 70 0.56 14.05 1.61
CA PRO A 70 0.88 13.82 0.21
C PRO A 70 1.12 12.35 -0.13
N HIS A 71 1.68 11.56 0.79
CA HIS A 71 1.87 10.13 0.56
C HIS A 71 0.57 9.35 0.87
N GLY A 72 -0.13 9.68 1.95
CA GLY A 72 -1.38 9.02 2.34
C GLY A 72 -2.49 9.11 1.27
N VAL A 73 -2.50 10.18 0.47
CA VAL A 73 -3.47 10.36 -0.64
C VAL A 73 -3.31 9.32 -1.74
N PHE A 74 -2.10 8.82 -2.00
CA PHE A 74 -1.86 7.83 -3.07
C PHE A 74 -1.75 6.41 -2.52
N GLU A 75 -1.11 6.25 -1.36
CA GLU A 75 -0.87 4.95 -0.73
C GLU A 75 -2.17 4.30 -0.23
N ILE A 76 -3.05 5.06 0.45
CA ILE A 76 -4.30 4.53 0.98
C ILE A 76 -5.21 4.00 -0.15
N PRO A 77 -5.47 4.75 -1.24
CA PRO A 77 -6.24 4.21 -2.37
C PRO A 77 -5.58 2.99 -3.01
N ALA A 78 -4.26 2.99 -3.18
CA ALA A 78 -3.54 1.85 -3.73
C ALA A 78 -3.74 0.59 -2.87
N LEU A 79 -3.63 0.74 -1.54
CA LEU A 79 -3.83 -0.33 -0.57
C LEU A 79 -5.27 -0.83 -0.54
N LEU A 80 -6.27 0.06 -0.60
CA LEU A 80 -7.68 -0.31 -0.65
C LEU A 80 -8.04 -1.06 -1.94
N ILE A 81 -7.50 -0.64 -3.09
CA ILE A 81 -7.69 -1.34 -4.36
C ILE A 81 -7.03 -2.73 -4.30
N ALA A 82 -5.82 -2.82 -3.77
CA ALA A 82 -5.13 -4.10 -3.56
C ALA A 82 -5.92 -5.03 -2.61
N ALA A 83 -6.42 -4.51 -1.50
CA ALA A 83 -7.30 -5.23 -0.56
C ALA A 83 -8.57 -5.74 -1.23
N SER A 84 -9.21 -4.90 -2.05
CA SER A 84 -10.42 -5.26 -2.78
C SER A 84 -10.17 -6.41 -3.75
N TYR A 85 -9.06 -6.38 -4.49
CA TYR A 85 -8.68 -7.49 -5.38
C TYR A 85 -8.29 -8.76 -4.62
N GLY A 86 -7.59 -8.65 -3.49
CA GLY A 86 -7.28 -9.78 -2.62
C GLY A 86 -8.53 -10.48 -2.11
N LEU A 87 -9.49 -9.71 -1.59
CA LEU A 87 -10.79 -10.21 -1.14
C LEU A 87 -11.57 -10.88 -2.28
N TRP A 88 -11.62 -10.24 -3.45
CA TRP A 88 -12.29 -10.77 -4.63
C TRP A 88 -11.69 -12.11 -5.08
N LEU A 89 -10.36 -12.22 -5.13
CA LEU A 89 -9.67 -13.48 -5.42
C LEU A 89 -10.01 -14.56 -4.38
N GLY A 90 -10.03 -14.21 -3.10
CA GLY A 90 -10.46 -15.11 -2.03
C GLY A 90 -11.88 -15.65 -2.23
N VAL A 91 -12.82 -14.77 -2.58
CA VAL A 91 -14.20 -15.17 -2.93
C VAL A 91 -14.23 -16.10 -4.14
N MET A 92 -13.45 -15.83 -5.18
CA MET A 92 -13.39 -16.69 -6.37
C MET A 92 -12.85 -18.08 -6.06
N VAL A 93 -11.87 -18.19 -5.17
CA VAL A 93 -11.37 -19.51 -4.70
C VAL A 93 -12.47 -20.28 -3.97
N VAL A 94 -13.17 -19.62 -3.04
CA VAL A 94 -14.27 -20.26 -2.29
C VAL A 94 -15.40 -20.69 -3.23
N ARG A 95 -15.78 -19.86 -4.21
CA ARG A 95 -16.80 -20.21 -5.22
C ARG A 95 -16.36 -21.40 -6.06
N ARG A 96 -15.08 -21.49 -6.41
CA ARG A 96 -14.52 -22.63 -7.14
C ARG A 96 -14.50 -23.92 -6.32
N MET A 97 -14.10 -23.85 -5.05
CA MET A 97 -14.16 -25.01 -4.14
C MET A 97 -15.59 -25.54 -3.96
N ARG A 98 -16.60 -24.65 -4.03
CA ARG A 98 -18.03 -25.00 -3.98
C ARG A 98 -18.61 -25.45 -5.33
N GLY A 99 -17.79 -25.58 -6.38
CA GLY A 99 -18.24 -25.96 -7.72
C GLY A 99 -19.09 -24.90 -8.43
N LYS A 100 -19.13 -23.66 -7.93
CA LYS A 100 -19.95 -22.55 -8.46
C LYS A 100 -19.18 -21.63 -9.41
N GLU A 101 -17.94 -21.97 -9.74
CA GLU A 101 -17.05 -21.16 -10.58
C GLU A 101 -16.33 -22.04 -11.60
N GLY A 102 -16.74 -21.93 -12.86
CA GLY A 102 -16.21 -22.71 -13.99
C GLY A 102 -14.87 -22.19 -14.52
N THR A 103 -14.60 -20.90 -14.29
CA THR A 103 -13.42 -20.19 -14.80
C THR A 103 -12.16 -20.59 -14.02
N SER A 104 -11.02 -20.67 -14.73
CA SER A 104 -9.74 -21.02 -14.10
C SER A 104 -9.30 -19.95 -13.11
N LEU A 105 -8.79 -20.37 -11.95
CA LEU A 105 -8.21 -19.44 -10.97
C LEU A 105 -7.06 -18.62 -11.57
N LYS A 106 -6.32 -19.19 -12.53
CA LYS A 106 -5.25 -18.50 -13.25
C LYS A 106 -5.75 -17.23 -13.95
N THR A 107 -6.92 -17.30 -14.60
CA THR A 107 -7.52 -16.15 -15.30
C THR A 107 -7.87 -15.02 -14.34
N HIS A 108 -8.37 -15.35 -13.14
CA HIS A 108 -8.66 -14.35 -12.11
C HIS A 108 -7.38 -13.70 -11.57
N ILE A 109 -6.33 -14.50 -11.32
CA ILE A 109 -5.03 -14.01 -10.87
C ILE A 109 -4.39 -13.10 -11.92
N GLU A 110 -4.40 -13.49 -13.19
CA GLU A 110 -3.89 -12.66 -14.30
C GLU A 110 -4.65 -11.33 -14.41
N HIS A 111 -5.97 -11.36 -14.22
CA HIS A 111 -6.78 -10.15 -14.20
C HIS A 111 -6.39 -9.21 -13.04
N ALA A 112 -6.29 -9.75 -11.82
CA ALA A 112 -5.89 -8.98 -10.65
C ALA A 112 -4.48 -8.40 -10.81
N PHE A 113 -3.54 -9.19 -11.35
CA PHE A 113 -2.17 -8.76 -11.62
C PHE A 113 -2.12 -7.63 -12.65
N ARG A 114 -2.85 -7.76 -13.77
CA ARG A 114 -2.92 -6.70 -14.79
C ARG A 114 -3.48 -5.40 -14.19
N ARG A 115 -4.51 -5.49 -13.35
CA ARG A 115 -5.11 -4.33 -12.68
C ARG A 115 -4.18 -3.72 -11.64
N TYR A 116 -3.44 -4.55 -10.90
CA TYR A 116 -2.42 -4.11 -9.96
C TYR A 116 -1.36 -3.25 -10.67
N PHE A 117 -0.77 -3.74 -11.76
CA PHE A 117 0.25 -2.98 -12.48
C PHE A 117 -0.31 -1.77 -13.24
N ALA A 118 -1.58 -1.78 -13.63
CA ALA A 118 -2.20 -0.66 -14.32
C ALA A 118 -2.60 0.50 -13.38
N VAL A 119 -2.88 0.22 -12.10
CA VAL A 119 -3.46 1.20 -11.17
C VAL A 119 -2.67 1.29 -9.87
N VAL A 120 -2.52 0.17 -9.15
CA VAL A 120 -1.88 0.15 -7.83
C VAL A 120 -0.41 0.55 -7.92
N PHE A 121 0.34 -0.08 -8.83
CA PHE A 121 1.78 0.17 -8.95
C PHE A 121 2.11 1.64 -9.33
N PRO A 122 1.45 2.28 -10.32
CA PRO A 122 1.65 3.71 -10.58
C PRO A 122 1.34 4.61 -9.39
N LEU A 123 0.27 4.33 -8.62
CA LEU A 123 -0.05 5.09 -7.41
C LEU A 123 1.07 4.99 -6.37
N LEU A 124 1.63 3.78 -6.16
CA LEU A 124 2.74 3.57 -5.23
C LEU A 124 4.01 4.29 -5.66
N VAL A 125 4.30 4.33 -6.97
CA VAL A 125 5.43 5.08 -7.53
C VAL A 125 5.27 6.58 -7.27
N VAL A 126 4.07 7.13 -7.50
CA VAL A 126 3.78 8.54 -7.22
C VAL A 126 3.90 8.83 -5.72
N ALA A 127 3.38 7.96 -4.86
CA ALA A 127 3.51 8.09 -3.41
C ALA A 127 4.98 8.16 -2.98
N ALA A 128 5.80 7.19 -3.41
CA ALA A 128 7.22 7.11 -3.08
C ALA A 128 8.01 8.32 -3.60
N ALA A 129 7.69 8.82 -4.80
CA ALA A 129 8.36 9.98 -5.39
C ALA A 129 8.07 11.25 -4.59
N ILE A 130 6.80 11.47 -4.24
CA ILE A 130 6.36 12.61 -3.43
C ILE A 130 6.99 12.55 -2.04
N GLU A 131 6.96 11.40 -1.39
CA GLU A 131 7.53 11.21 -0.05
C GLU A 131 9.04 11.45 -0.03
N THR A 132 9.76 10.89 -1.01
CA THR A 132 11.19 11.13 -1.18
C THR A 132 11.48 12.60 -1.38
N ALA A 133 10.72 13.28 -2.24
CA ALA A 133 10.89 14.70 -2.48
C ALA A 133 10.62 15.52 -1.21
N LEU A 134 9.59 15.20 -0.42
CA LEU A 134 9.29 15.88 0.83
C LEU A 134 10.38 15.68 1.87
N ILE A 135 10.89 14.46 2.02
CA ILE A 135 11.95 14.15 2.99
C ILE A 135 13.26 14.87 2.64
N LEU A 136 13.58 15.01 1.36
CA LEU A 136 14.81 15.68 0.91
C LEU A 136 14.70 17.22 0.93
N ASN A 137 13.50 17.79 0.72
CA ASN A 137 13.31 19.23 0.62
C ASN A 137 12.82 19.90 1.93
N LEU A 138 12.41 19.12 2.93
CA LEU A 138 12.03 19.65 4.24
C LEU A 138 13.22 19.59 5.21
N PRO A 139 13.61 20.70 5.86
CA PRO A 139 14.70 20.74 6.84
C PRO A 139 14.41 19.92 8.11
#